data_AF-A0A059WZR5-F1
#
_entry.id   AF-A0A059WZR5-F1
#
_cell.length_a   1.000
_cell.length_b   1.000
_cell.length_c   1.000
_cell.angle_alpha   90.00
_cell.angle_beta   90.00
_cell.angle_gamma   90.00
#
_symmetry.space_group_name_H-M   'P 1'
#
loop_
_entity.id
_entity.type
_entity.pdbx_description
1 polymer ?
#
loop_
_entity_poly.entity_id
_entity_poly.type
_entity_poly.pdbx_seq_one_letter_code
_entity_poly.pdbx_strand_id
1 'polypeptide(L)'
;MRKIVVFMMVSLDGVMQAPGGPEEDTSGGFKYGGWTAPYADESFGTILDQELSEPFDLLLGRKTYEIWNAYWPKQTGPIADPFNAATKYVVSDTGVYLTWKESILIDGDVVAKIKALKAEDGPSLQVWGSGQLLQTLLKNDLV
;
A
#
# COMPACT_ATOMS: atom_id res chain seq x y z
N MET A 1 -11.88 -12.85 -11.03
CA MET A 1 -10.89 -13.10 -9.97
C MET A 1 -9.72 -12.14 -10.11
N ARG A 2 -9.61 -11.23 -9.14
CA ARG A 2 -8.57 -10.21 -9.05
C ARG A 2 -7.25 -10.82 -8.61
N LYS A 3 -6.12 -10.24 -9.03
CA LYS A 3 -4.78 -10.60 -8.52
C LYS A 3 -4.41 -9.67 -7.37
N ILE A 4 -3.78 -10.19 -6.32
CA ILE A 4 -3.15 -9.37 -5.29
C ILE A 4 -1.66 -9.29 -5.65
N VAL A 5 -1.14 -8.07 -5.80
CA VAL A 5 0.25 -7.82 -6.20
C VAL A 5 0.91 -6.97 -5.11
N VAL A 6 2.08 -7.40 -4.64
CA VAL A 6 2.77 -6.79 -3.50
C VAL A 6 3.98 -6.01 -3.99
N PHE A 7 4.03 -4.73 -3.65
CA PHE A 7 5.15 -3.83 -3.89
C PHE A 7 5.74 -3.41 -2.55
N MET A 8 6.91 -3.93 -2.22
CA MET A 8 7.51 -3.69 -0.92
C MET A 8 9.00 -3.40 -1.08
N MET A 9 9.45 -2.38 -0.37
CA MET A 9 10.86 -2.16 -0.11
C MET A 9 11.21 -2.81 1.23
N VAL A 10 12.27 -3.62 1.23
CA VAL A 10 12.77 -4.29 2.43
C VAL A 10 14.29 -4.18 2.48
N SER A 11 14.84 -3.80 3.63
CA SER A 11 16.28 -3.84 3.86
C SER A 11 16.77 -5.28 4.00
N LEU A 12 18.09 -5.50 3.93
CA LEU A 12 18.69 -6.83 4.06
C LEU A 12 18.38 -7.49 5.42
N ASP A 13 18.24 -6.69 6.47
CA ASP A 13 17.88 -7.13 7.83
C ASP A 13 16.36 -7.13 8.08
N GLY A 14 15.54 -6.94 7.04
CA GLY A 14 14.09 -7.18 7.09
C GLY A 14 13.23 -5.97 7.48
N VAL A 15 13.77 -4.74 7.41
CA VAL A 15 13.04 -3.51 7.74
C VAL A 15 12.25 -3.00 6.53
N MET A 16 10.97 -2.70 6.74
CA MET A 16 10.06 -2.13 5.74
C MET A 16 9.54 -0.73 6.13
N GLN A 17 9.99 -0.19 7.27
CA GLN A 17 9.50 1.07 7.83
C GLN A 17 10.14 2.28 7.12
N ALA A 18 9.32 3.29 6.82
CA ALA A 18 9.70 4.59 6.27
C ALA A 18 10.68 4.55 5.08
N PRO A 19 10.43 3.75 4.01
CA PRO A 19 11.33 3.69 2.87
C PRO A 19 11.46 5.03 2.13
N GLY A 20 10.36 5.79 1.96
CA GLY A 20 10.32 6.96 1.08
C GLY A 20 10.84 8.25 1.72
N GLY A 21 10.28 8.66 2.85
CA GLY A 21 10.59 9.95 3.48
C GLY A 21 11.31 9.84 4.83
N PRO A 22 12.24 10.77 5.17
CA PRO A 22 12.91 10.81 6.47
C PRO A 22 11.96 10.85 7.68
N GLU A 23 10.80 11.49 7.51
CA GLU A 23 9.76 11.64 8.54
C GLU A 23 8.50 10.80 8.27
N GLU A 24 8.54 9.88 7.29
CA GLU A 24 7.36 9.11 6.84
C GLU A 24 6.76 8.25 7.98
N ASP A 25 7.62 7.58 8.75
CA ASP A 25 7.21 6.84 9.95
C ASP A 25 8.34 6.79 10.98
N THR A 26 8.29 7.67 11.98
CA THR A 26 9.26 7.75 13.09
C THR A 26 8.84 6.90 14.30
N SER A 27 7.79 6.08 14.18
CA SER A 27 7.30 5.25 15.27
C SER A 27 8.40 4.35 15.85
N GLY A 28 8.33 4.10 17.17
CA GLY A 28 9.36 3.35 17.89
C GLY A 28 10.72 4.06 17.98
N GLY A 29 10.81 5.35 17.60
CA GLY A 29 12.06 6.08 17.56
C GLY A 29 12.95 5.69 16.37
N PHE A 30 12.36 5.19 15.27
CA PHE A 30 13.08 4.86 14.05
C PHE A 30 13.72 6.11 13.43
N LYS A 31 15.03 6.04 13.15
CA LYS A 31 15.86 7.20 12.74
C LYS A 31 16.35 7.12 11.29
N TYR A 32 15.99 6.06 10.56
CA TYR A 32 16.53 5.76 9.24
C TYR A 32 15.49 5.92 8.13
N GLY A 33 14.52 6.83 8.29
CA GLY A 33 13.53 7.10 7.25
C GLY A 33 14.17 7.60 5.95
N GLY A 34 13.51 7.37 4.82
CA GLY A 34 13.98 7.77 3.49
C GLY A 34 15.16 6.95 2.98
N TRP A 35 15.37 5.76 3.54
CA TRP A 35 16.54 4.93 3.25
C TRP A 35 16.59 4.42 1.80
N THR A 36 15.50 4.47 1.04
CA THR A 36 15.53 4.07 -0.39
C THR A 36 16.04 5.19 -1.31
N ALA A 37 16.00 6.46 -0.89
CA ALA A 37 16.34 7.59 -1.75
C ALA A 37 17.74 7.51 -2.39
N PRO A 38 18.81 7.05 -1.70
CA PRO A 38 20.13 6.89 -2.31
C PRO A 38 20.24 5.76 -3.33
N TYR A 39 19.24 4.86 -3.41
CA TYR A 39 19.24 3.66 -4.25
C TYR A 39 18.25 3.75 -5.42
N ALA A 40 17.61 4.89 -5.63
CA ALA A 40 16.73 5.08 -6.77
C ALA A 40 17.53 4.96 -8.08
N ASP A 41 17.05 4.12 -8.99
CA ASP A 41 17.63 3.90 -10.30
C ASP A 41 16.56 3.81 -11.40
N GLU A 42 17.00 3.67 -12.65
CA GLU A 42 16.12 3.57 -13.82
C GLU A 42 15.21 2.33 -13.77
N SER A 43 15.68 1.25 -13.13
CA SER A 43 14.91 0.02 -13.01
C SER A 43 13.71 0.20 -12.08
N PHE A 44 13.90 0.93 -10.98
CA PHE A 44 12.83 1.31 -10.07
C PHE A 44 11.77 2.15 -10.78
N GLY A 45 12.21 3.17 -11.54
CA GLY A 45 11.31 4.01 -12.33
C GLY A 45 10.51 3.21 -13.37
N THR A 46 11.17 2.30 -14.09
CA THR A 46 10.53 1.45 -15.10
C THR A 46 9.45 0.55 -14.49
N ILE A 47 9.72 -0.06 -13.34
CA ILE A 47 8.75 -0.90 -12.63
C ILE A 47 7.58 -0.04 -12.17
N LEU A 48 7.84 1.13 -11.57
CA LEU A 48 6.79 2.02 -11.12
C LEU A 48 5.88 2.45 -12.28
N ASP A 49 6.46 2.84 -13.42
CA ASP A 49 5.70 3.25 -14.59
C ASP A 49 4.83 2.11 -15.15
N GLN A 50 5.37 0.89 -15.21
CA GLN A 50 4.61 -0.29 -15.64
C GLN A 50 3.41 -0.55 -14.73
N GLU A 51 3.61 -0.50 -13.42
CA GLU A 51 2.58 -0.86 -12.43
C GLU A 51 1.50 0.22 -12.27
N LEU A 52 1.83 1.46 -12.63
CA LEU A 52 0.87 2.56 -12.63
C LEU A 52 0.18 2.75 -13.99
N SER A 53 0.63 2.06 -15.04
CA SER A 53 0.08 2.20 -16.41
C SER A 53 -1.29 1.52 -16.61
N GLU A 54 -1.60 0.50 -15.81
CA GLU A 54 -2.87 -0.24 -15.88
C GLU A 54 -3.77 0.12 -14.68
N PRO A 55 -5.10 0.05 -14.83
CA PRO A 55 -6.00 0.27 -13.70
C PRO A 55 -5.70 -0.70 -12.55
N PHE A 56 -5.71 -0.17 -11.32
CA PHE A 56 -5.55 -0.92 -10.08
C PHE A 56 -6.43 -0.35 -8.97
N ASP A 57 -6.71 -1.18 -7.97
CA ASP A 57 -7.16 -0.71 -6.65
C ASP A 57 -6.08 -0.96 -5.62
N LEU A 58 -6.13 -0.22 -4.52
CA LEU A 58 -5.20 -0.32 -3.41
C LEU A 58 -5.78 -1.20 -2.31
N LEU A 59 -4.96 -2.10 -1.77
CA LEU A 59 -5.26 -2.86 -0.57
C LEU A 59 -4.20 -2.52 0.50
N LEU A 60 -4.57 -1.67 1.45
CA LEU A 60 -3.64 -1.02 2.36
C LEU A 60 -3.93 -1.39 3.82
N GLY A 61 -2.88 -1.62 4.60
CA GLY A 61 -2.99 -1.62 6.06
C GLY A 61 -3.19 -0.20 6.61
N ARG A 62 -3.87 -0.06 7.76
CA ARG A 62 -4.16 1.23 8.42
C ARG A 62 -3.00 2.24 8.37
N LYS A 63 -1.82 1.86 8.84
CA LYS A 63 -0.66 2.77 8.96
C LYS A 63 -0.25 3.35 7.61
N THR A 64 -0.14 2.51 6.58
CA THR A 64 0.18 2.93 5.22
C THR A 64 -0.90 3.87 4.69
N TYR A 65 -2.18 3.51 4.87
CA TYR A 65 -3.29 4.38 4.48
C TYR A 65 -3.23 5.76 5.16
N GLU A 66 -2.97 5.85 6.46
CA GLU A 66 -2.89 7.12 7.18
C GLU A 66 -1.77 8.03 6.66
N ILE A 67 -0.58 7.47 6.42
CA ILE A 67 0.55 8.18 5.82
C ILE A 67 0.17 8.69 4.42
N TRP A 68 -0.42 7.82 3.61
CA TRP A 68 -0.76 8.10 2.22
C TRP A 68 -1.90 9.11 2.09
N ASN A 69 -2.95 8.97 2.90
CA ASN A 69 -4.07 9.90 3.00
C ASN A 69 -3.62 11.32 3.39
N ALA A 70 -2.55 11.45 4.19
CA ALA A 70 -2.01 12.76 4.55
C ALA A 70 -1.26 13.44 3.38
N TYR A 71 -0.84 12.68 2.36
CA TYR A 71 0.05 13.14 1.30
C TYR A 71 -0.63 13.17 -0.08
N TRP A 72 -1.03 12.01 -0.63
CA TRP A 72 -1.46 11.83 -2.02
C TRP A 72 -2.67 12.66 -2.44
N PRO A 73 -3.72 12.86 -1.61
CA PRO A 73 -4.86 13.69 -2.01
C PRO A 73 -4.52 15.15 -2.34
N LYS A 74 -3.32 15.61 -1.94
CA LYS A 74 -2.84 16.98 -2.16
C LYS A 74 -1.90 17.09 -3.37
N GLN A 75 -1.57 15.96 -3.99
CA GLN A 75 -0.64 15.88 -5.11
C GLN A 75 -1.39 15.62 -6.43
N THR A 76 -0.77 16.00 -7.54
CA THR A 76 -1.20 15.67 -8.90
C THR A 76 0.00 15.22 -9.72
N GLY A 77 -0.26 14.57 -10.86
CA GLY A 77 0.77 14.12 -11.79
C GLY A 77 0.83 12.59 -11.93
N PRO A 78 1.76 12.07 -12.75
CA PRO A 78 1.70 10.71 -13.26
C PRO A 78 1.71 9.61 -12.19
N ILE A 79 2.25 9.89 -11.00
CA ILE A 79 2.23 8.96 -9.86
C ILE A 79 1.00 9.18 -8.97
N ALA A 80 0.67 10.45 -8.69
CA ALA A 80 -0.43 10.78 -7.78
C ALA A 80 -1.81 10.51 -8.38
N ASP A 81 -1.98 10.75 -9.68
CA ASP A 81 -3.27 10.64 -10.35
C ASP A 81 -3.80 9.19 -10.34
N PRO A 82 -3.00 8.15 -10.66
CA PRO A 82 -3.44 6.75 -10.51
C PRO A 82 -3.80 6.38 -9.07
N PHE A 83 -2.99 6.76 -8.07
CA PHE A 83 -3.31 6.49 -6.66
C PHE A 83 -4.60 7.20 -6.21
N ASN A 84 -4.81 8.43 -6.66
CA ASN A 84 -6.01 9.20 -6.35
C ASN A 84 -7.25 8.64 -7.03
N ALA A 85 -7.11 8.05 -8.23
CA ALA A 85 -8.20 7.42 -8.97
C ALA A 85 -8.59 6.02 -8.46
N ALA A 86 -7.64 5.25 -7.93
CA ALA A 86 -7.85 3.89 -7.41
C ALA A 86 -8.89 3.84 -6.26
N THR A 87 -9.61 2.73 -6.12
CA THR A 87 -10.36 2.42 -4.88
C THR A 87 -9.37 2.00 -3.80
N LYS A 88 -9.57 2.43 -2.54
CA LYS A 88 -8.70 2.11 -1.41
C LYS A 88 -9.45 1.17 -0.46
N TYR A 89 -9.10 -0.10 -0.46
CA TYR A 89 -9.53 -1.05 0.55
C TYR A 89 -8.58 -0.98 1.74
N VAL A 90 -9.06 -0.46 2.86
CA VAL A 90 -8.24 -0.18 4.05
C VAL A 90 -8.51 -1.24 5.11
N VAL A 91 -7.50 -2.04 5.44
CA VAL A 91 -7.58 -3.11 6.45
C VAL A 91 -7.24 -2.55 7.83
N SER A 92 -8.18 -2.65 8.78
CA SER A 92 -7.98 -2.22 10.16
C SER A 92 -8.99 -2.84 11.13
N ASP A 93 -8.53 -3.27 12.31
CA ASP A 93 -9.38 -3.69 13.44
C ASP A 93 -9.71 -2.53 14.41
N THR A 94 -9.31 -1.32 14.05
CA THR A 94 -9.49 -0.11 14.86
C THR A 94 -10.05 1.01 13.99
N GLY A 95 -10.65 2.03 14.60
CA GLY A 95 -11.19 3.18 13.86
C GLY A 95 -10.16 3.85 12.96
N VAL A 96 -10.54 4.11 11.71
CA VAL A 96 -9.73 4.84 10.71
C VAL A 96 -10.60 5.92 10.08
N TYR A 97 -10.06 7.13 9.96
CA TYR A 97 -10.74 8.22 9.27
C TYR A 97 -10.52 8.13 7.77
N LEU A 98 -11.55 7.69 7.04
CA LEU A 98 -11.49 7.48 5.60
C LEU A 98 -11.79 8.76 4.81
N THR A 99 -10.87 9.73 4.84
CA THR A 99 -11.02 11.02 4.13
C THR A 99 -10.49 11.00 2.69
N TRP A 100 -9.68 10.02 2.31
CA TRP A 100 -9.23 9.86 0.93
C TRP A 100 -10.40 9.34 0.09
N LYS A 101 -10.73 10.02 -1.00
CA LYS A 101 -11.82 9.63 -1.90
C LYS A 101 -11.71 8.15 -2.34
N GLU A 102 -12.85 7.49 -2.46
CA GLU A 102 -13.01 6.08 -2.83
C GLU A 102 -12.36 5.10 -1.82
N SER A 103 -12.44 5.39 -0.51
CA SER A 103 -11.92 4.51 0.54
C SER A 103 -13.02 3.66 1.20
N ILE A 104 -12.73 2.36 1.37
CA ILE A 104 -13.62 1.35 1.93
C ILE A 104 -12.90 0.63 3.07
N LEU A 105 -13.51 0.58 4.26
CA LEU A 105 -12.96 -0.15 5.41
C LEU A 105 -13.17 -1.66 5.26
N ILE A 106 -12.12 -2.45 5.50
CA ILE A 106 -12.16 -3.89 5.73
C ILE A 106 -11.77 -4.15 7.19
N ASP A 107 -12.76 -4.54 8.00
CA ASP A 107 -12.63 -4.88 9.42
C ASP A 107 -13.20 -6.27 9.74
N GLY A 108 -13.03 -6.76 10.96
CA GLY A 108 -13.62 -8.03 11.41
C GLY A 108 -12.92 -9.24 10.79
N ASP A 109 -13.64 -10.10 10.07
CA ASP A 109 -13.02 -11.24 9.37
C ASP A 109 -12.30 -10.78 8.09
N VAL A 110 -11.14 -10.18 8.29
CA VAL A 110 -10.27 -9.62 7.24
C VAL A 110 -9.93 -10.67 6.18
N VAL A 111 -9.60 -11.90 6.58
CA VAL A 111 -9.18 -12.95 5.64
C VAL A 111 -10.36 -13.36 4.75
N ALA A 112 -11.54 -13.58 5.32
CA ALA A 112 -12.72 -13.92 4.53
C ALA A 112 -13.11 -12.79 3.57
N LYS A 113 -13.07 -11.53 4.03
CA LYS A 113 -13.38 -10.36 3.21
C LYS A 113 -12.37 -10.17 2.07
N ILE A 114 -11.07 -10.35 2.31
CA ILE A 114 -10.06 -10.28 1.25
C ILE A 114 -10.24 -11.44 0.25
N LYS A 115 -10.59 -12.65 0.70
CA LYS A 115 -10.90 -13.78 -0.19
C LYS A 115 -12.10 -13.49 -1.09
N ALA A 116 -13.17 -12.92 -0.53
CA ALA A 116 -14.34 -12.50 -1.30
C ALA A 116 -13.97 -11.43 -2.33
N LEU A 117 -13.25 -10.38 -1.89
CA LEU A 117 -12.77 -9.32 -2.76
C LEU A 117 -11.88 -9.86 -3.90
N LYS A 118 -10.97 -10.79 -3.60
CA LYS A 118 -10.13 -11.45 -4.62
C LYS A 118 -10.97 -12.24 -5.63
N ALA A 119 -12.09 -12.82 -5.22
CA ALA A 119 -12.95 -13.61 -6.10
C ALA A 119 -13.76 -12.76 -7.09
N GLU A 120 -14.00 -11.49 -6.78
CA GLU A 120 -14.72 -10.55 -7.63
C GLU A 120 -14.02 -10.29 -8.99
N ASP A 121 -14.73 -9.60 -9.87
CA ASP A 121 -14.16 -9.02 -11.09
C ASP A 121 -13.66 -7.60 -10.80
N GLY A 122 -12.63 -7.18 -11.53
CA GLY A 122 -12.00 -5.88 -11.33
C GLY A 122 -10.49 -5.93 -11.55
N PRO A 123 -9.83 -4.78 -11.38
CA PRO A 123 -8.39 -4.67 -11.60
C PRO A 123 -7.60 -5.38 -10.49
N SER A 124 -6.28 -5.42 -10.61
CA SER A 124 -5.42 -5.94 -9.54
C SER A 124 -5.58 -5.14 -8.24
N LEU A 125 -5.27 -5.79 -7.12
CA LEU A 125 -5.20 -5.21 -5.79
C LEU A 125 -3.72 -5.02 -5.44
N GLN A 126 -3.24 -3.79 -5.49
CA GLN A 126 -1.87 -3.46 -5.16
C GLN A 126 -1.70 -3.23 -3.66
N VAL A 127 -0.73 -3.93 -3.08
CA VAL A 127 -0.34 -3.82 -1.67
C VAL A 127 1.00 -3.13 -1.61
N TRP A 128 1.01 -1.87 -1.17
CA TRP A 128 2.21 -1.06 -0.92
C TRP A 128 2.61 -1.02 0.56
N GLY A 129 1.90 -1.80 1.37
CA GLY A 129 2.03 -1.86 2.83
C GLY A 129 0.70 -2.14 3.52
N SER A 130 0.68 -2.44 4.81
CA SER A 130 1.83 -2.51 5.71
C SER A 130 2.44 -3.92 5.76
N GLY A 131 3.65 -4.04 6.33
CA GLY A 131 4.26 -5.35 6.59
C GLY A 131 3.35 -6.30 7.40
N GLN A 132 2.50 -5.78 8.29
CA GLN A 132 1.52 -6.58 9.03
C GLN A 132 0.43 -7.17 8.12
N LEU A 133 -0.07 -6.37 7.17
CA LEU A 133 -1.02 -6.86 6.17
C LEU A 133 -0.37 -7.92 5.29
N LEU A 134 0.87 -7.68 4.83
CA LEU A 134 1.61 -8.67 4.04
C LEU A 134 1.77 -10.00 4.77
N GLN A 135 2.14 -9.98 6.06
CA GLN A 135 2.23 -11.22 6.85
C GLN A 135 0.90 -11.96 6.91
N THR A 136 -0.21 -11.24 7.03
CA THR A 136 -1.56 -11.83 7.00
C THR A 136 -1.85 -12.48 5.64
N LEU A 137 -1.51 -11.81 4.54
CA LEU A 137 -1.71 -12.32 3.18
C LEU A 137 -0.89 -13.59 2.93
N LEU A 138 0.40 -13.57 3.28
CA LEU A 138 1.32 -14.71 3.13
C LEU A 138 0.85 -15.92 3.95
N LYS A 139 0.45 -15.71 5.21
CA LYS A 139 -0.01 -16.80 6.09
C LYS A 139 -1.27 -17.52 5.56
N ASN A 140 -2.01 -16.90 4.65
CA ASN A 140 -3.27 -17.41 4.12
C ASN A 140 -3.22 -17.70 2.62
N ASP A 141 -2.01 -17.78 2.02
CA ASP A 141 -1.78 -18.07 0.59
C ASP A 141 -2.57 -17.13 -0.35
N LEU A 142 -2.66 -15.85 0.02
CA LEU A 142 -3.42 -14.85 -0.74
C LEU A 142 -2.58 -14.12 -1.80
N VAL A 143 -1.26 -14.21 -1.70
CA VAL A 143 -0.27 -13.62 -2.60
C VAL A 143 0.68 -14.69 -3.13
#